data_AF-A0A431WZH3-F1
#
_entry.id   AF-A0A431WZH3-F1
#
_cell.length_a   1.000
_cell.length_b   1.000
_cell.length_c   1.000
_cell.angle_alpha   90.00
_cell.angle_beta   90.00
_cell.angle_gamma   90.00
#
_symmetry.space_group_name_H-M   'P 1'
#
loop_
_entity.id
_entity.type
_entity.pdbx_description
1 polymer ?
#
loop_
_entity_poly.entity_id
_entity_poly.type
_entity_poly.pdbx_seq_one_letter_code
_entity_poly.pdbx_strand_id
1 'polypeptide(L)'
;MTEKQLQILNRNVMIELIGNEPDMIRQFEIDFLKQAKVSLRNIVTMYNDSRILEIKEEAHFLKTSAKAVGAEQTSYLLQALEQSGLDQDKAKCKDLILRVKEALQRVHGVIVNDKTISPSMP
;
A
#
# COMPACT_ATOMS: atom_id res chain seq x y z
N MET A 1 -15.07 -9.37 3.63
CA MET A 1 -14.26 -9.21 2.40
C MET A 1 -12.97 -10.00 2.57
N THR A 2 -12.62 -10.84 1.60
CA THR A 2 -11.33 -11.55 1.59
C THR A 2 -10.34 -10.83 0.68
N GLU A 3 -9.05 -10.80 1.03
CA GLU A 3 -7.99 -10.11 0.27
C GLU A 3 -8.06 -10.35 -1.26
N LYS A 4 -8.38 -11.57 -1.70
CA LYS A 4 -8.47 -11.96 -3.12
C LYS A 4 -9.52 -11.21 -3.94
N GLN A 5 -10.50 -10.58 -3.29
CA GLN A 5 -11.57 -9.82 -3.95
C GLN A 5 -11.20 -8.33 -4.10
N LEU A 6 -10.12 -7.89 -3.46
CA LEU A 6 -9.69 -6.49 -3.47
C LEU A 6 -8.82 -6.19 -4.69
N GLN A 7 -8.92 -4.98 -5.21
CA GLN A 7 -8.12 -4.54 -6.34
C GLN A 7 -6.69 -4.22 -5.89
N ILE A 8 -5.74 -4.44 -6.80
CA ILE A 8 -4.35 -3.96 -6.59
C ILE A 8 -4.36 -2.43 -6.52
N LEU A 9 -5.09 -1.78 -7.41
CA LEU A 9 -5.26 -0.34 -7.47
C LEU A 9 -6.62 0.01 -8.08
N ASN A 10 -7.50 0.61 -7.28
CA ASN A 10 -8.82 1.09 -7.70
C ASN A 10 -8.78 2.61 -7.91
N ARG A 11 -8.66 3.04 -9.17
CA ARG A 11 -8.54 4.46 -9.52
C ARG A 11 -9.83 5.25 -9.35
N ASN A 12 -10.99 4.60 -9.26
CA ASN A 12 -12.24 5.30 -8.99
C ASN A 12 -12.17 6.04 -7.65
N VAL A 13 -11.42 5.52 -6.67
CA VAL A 13 -11.20 6.20 -5.39
C VAL A 13 -10.58 7.59 -5.61
N MET A 14 -9.54 7.67 -6.45
CA MET A 14 -8.90 8.95 -6.76
C MET A 14 -9.80 9.85 -7.61
N ILE A 15 -10.52 9.29 -8.58
CA ILE A 15 -11.46 10.05 -9.42
C ILE A 15 -12.60 10.64 -8.57
N GLU A 16 -13.10 9.91 -7.59
CA GLU A 16 -14.13 10.38 -6.65
C GLU A 16 -13.60 11.47 -5.70
N LEU A 17 -12.32 11.39 -5.31
CA LEU A 17 -11.70 12.33 -4.37
C LEU A 17 -11.27 13.66 -5.01
N ILE A 18 -10.67 13.62 -6.21
CA ILE A 18 -10.05 14.79 -6.85
C ILE A 18 -10.53 15.06 -8.28
N GLY A 19 -11.46 14.25 -8.79
CA GLY A 19 -11.91 14.32 -10.19
C GLY A 19 -11.03 13.51 -11.15
N ASN A 20 -11.45 13.43 -12.41
CA ASN A 20 -10.72 12.72 -13.45
C ASN A 20 -9.56 13.59 -14.00
N GLU A 21 -8.55 13.82 -13.15
CA GLU A 21 -7.35 14.63 -13.43
C GLU A 21 -6.12 13.70 -13.48
N PRO A 22 -5.78 13.10 -14.64
CA PRO A 22 -4.80 12.01 -14.71
C PRO A 22 -3.42 12.37 -14.18
N ASP A 23 -2.94 13.59 -14.44
CA ASP A 23 -1.63 14.05 -13.97
C ASP A 23 -1.59 14.19 -12.44
N MET A 24 -2.69 14.67 -11.85
CA MET A 24 -2.80 14.80 -10.40
C MET A 24 -2.91 13.42 -9.74
N ILE A 25 -3.77 12.53 -10.27
CA ILE A 25 -3.86 11.13 -9.83
C ILE A 25 -2.48 10.48 -9.85
N ARG A 26 -1.74 10.71 -10.93
CA ARG A 26 -0.40 10.17 -11.10
C ARG A 26 0.58 10.69 -10.06
N GLN A 27 0.53 11.98 -9.73
CA GLN A 27 1.38 12.57 -8.72
C GLN A 27 1.13 11.92 -7.34
N PHE A 28 -0.13 11.73 -6.97
CA PHE A 28 -0.51 11.04 -5.73
C PHE A 28 -0.04 9.57 -5.71
N GLU A 29 -0.20 8.85 -6.82
CA GLU A 29 0.31 7.47 -6.97
C GLU A 29 1.84 7.41 -6.73
N ILE A 30 2.60 8.34 -7.32
CA ILE A 30 4.07 8.41 -7.17
C ILE A 30 4.46 8.76 -5.74
N ASP A 31 3.78 9.71 -5.11
CA ASP A 31 4.08 10.13 -3.75
C ASP A 31 3.73 9.04 -2.72
N PHE A 32 2.64 8.31 -2.96
CA PHE A 32 2.33 7.08 -2.22
C PHE A 32 3.47 6.06 -2.31
N LEU A 33 4.02 5.79 -3.51
CA LEU A 33 5.12 4.83 -3.66
C LEU A 33 6.38 5.26 -2.90
N LYS A 34 6.71 6.55 -2.90
CA LYS A 34 7.85 7.09 -2.12
C LYS A 34 7.62 6.87 -0.63
N GLN A 35 6.43 7.22 -0.14
CA GLN A 35 6.06 7.06 1.27
C GLN A 35 6.05 5.59 1.68
N ALA A 36 5.46 4.72 0.87
CA ALA A 36 5.39 3.29 1.13
C ALA A 36 6.76 2.63 1.27
N LYS A 37 7.74 3.06 0.46
CA LYS A 37 9.13 2.58 0.58
C LYS A 37 9.76 2.96 1.92
N VAL A 38 9.52 4.19 2.38
CA VAL A 38 10.04 4.67 3.67
C VAL A 38 9.36 3.94 4.83
N SER A 39 8.04 3.88 4.84
CA SER A 39 7.26 3.21 5.88
C SER A 39 7.56 1.72 5.98
N LEU A 40 7.67 0.99 4.86
CA LEU A 40 8.04 -0.43 4.88
C LEU A 40 9.44 -0.64 5.49
N ARG A 41 10.40 0.23 5.18
CA ARG A 41 11.72 0.17 5.80
C ARG A 41 11.64 0.38 7.31
N ASN A 42 10.87 1.37 7.76
CA ASN A 42 10.67 1.63 9.19
C ASN A 42 10.06 0.41 9.91
N ILE A 43 9.01 -0.19 9.33
CA ILE A 43 8.37 -1.40 9.85
C ILE A 43 9.37 -2.55 9.99
N VAL A 44 10.21 -2.78 8.96
CA VAL A 44 11.23 -3.84 9.00
C VAL A 44 12.28 -3.55 10.09
N THR A 45 12.71 -2.31 10.26
CA THR A 45 13.62 -1.91 11.34
C THR A 45 12.99 -2.17 12.71
N MET A 46 11.76 -1.71 12.95
CA MET A 46 11.02 -1.95 14.19
C MET A 46 10.90 -3.45 14.49
N TYR A 47 10.59 -4.26 13.48
CA TYR A 47 10.52 -5.72 13.61
C TYR A 47 11.86 -6.34 14.05
N ASN A 48 12.96 -5.92 13.42
CA ASN A 48 14.30 -6.42 13.75
C ASN A 48 14.74 -6.00 15.16
N ASP A 49 14.40 -4.78 15.56
CA ASP A 49 14.65 -4.24 16.90
C ASP A 49 13.70 -4.81 17.96
N SER A 50 12.79 -5.72 17.58
CA SER A 50 11.74 -6.29 18.44
C SER A 50 10.77 -5.25 19.03
N ARG A 51 10.65 -4.08 18.41
CA ARG A 51 9.68 -3.02 18.71
C ARG A 51 8.34 -3.30 18.03
N ILE A 52 7.74 -4.44 18.36
CA ILE A 52 6.56 -4.97 17.64
C ILE A 52 5.33 -4.06 17.79
N LEU A 53 5.13 -3.46 18.97
CA LEU A 53 3.99 -2.57 19.22
C LEU A 53 4.01 -1.31 18.33
N GLU A 54 5.21 -0.77 18.06
CA GLU A 54 5.40 0.45 17.23
C GLU A 54 5.00 0.22 15.76
N ILE A 55 5.04 -1.02 15.29
CA ILE A 55 4.61 -1.39 13.92
C ILE A 55 3.16 -0.98 13.67
N LYS A 56 2.31 -0.98 14.70
CA LYS A 56 0.90 -0.58 14.60
C LYS A 56 0.76 0.83 14.00
N GLU A 57 1.52 1.79 14.52
CA GLU A 57 1.37 3.20 14.13
C GLU A 57 1.84 3.43 12.69
N GLU A 58 2.99 2.85 12.33
CA GLU A 58 3.52 2.96 10.97
C GLU A 58 2.62 2.21 9.95
N ALA A 59 2.05 1.06 10.33
CA ALA A 59 1.08 0.34 9.51
C ALA A 59 -0.22 1.15 9.32
N HIS A 60 -0.73 1.77 10.38
CA HIS A 60 -1.91 2.64 10.32
C HIS A 60 -1.69 3.85 9.40
N PHE A 61 -0.54 4.50 9.53
CA PHE A 61 -0.14 5.63 8.69
C PHE A 61 -0.14 5.25 7.21
N LEU A 62 0.57 4.17 6.86
CA LEU A 62 0.64 3.72 5.47
C LEU A 62 -0.72 3.22 4.95
N LYS A 63 -1.55 2.60 5.81
CA LYS A 63 -2.89 2.13 5.46
C LYS A 63 -3.78 3.27 4.96
N THR A 64 -3.75 4.41 5.65
CA THR A 64 -4.54 5.59 5.29
C THR A 64 -4.14 6.12 3.92
N SER A 65 -2.83 6.16 3.65
CA SER A 65 -2.31 6.54 2.34
C SER A 65 -2.69 5.55 1.24
N ALA A 66 -2.55 4.24 1.51
CA ALA A 66 -2.98 3.19 0.59
C ALA A 66 -4.46 3.27 0.27
N LYS A 67 -5.30 3.60 1.26
CA LYS A 67 -6.74 3.80 1.06
C LYS A 67 -7.02 5.01 0.19
N ALA A 68 -6.30 6.12 0.38
CA ALA A 68 -6.49 7.34 -0.41
C ALA A 68 -6.22 7.10 -1.91
N VAL A 69 -5.18 6.34 -2.25
CA VAL A 69 -4.86 6.02 -3.65
C VAL A 69 -5.61 4.81 -4.22
N GLY A 70 -6.48 4.18 -3.43
CA GLY A 70 -7.24 2.99 -3.85
C GLY A 70 -6.42 1.69 -3.90
N ALA A 71 -5.29 1.59 -3.22
CA ALA A 71 -4.52 0.35 -3.09
C ALA A 71 -5.17 -0.61 -2.07
N GLU A 72 -6.31 -1.19 -2.44
CA GLU A 72 -7.21 -1.91 -1.53
C GLU A 72 -6.55 -3.12 -0.86
N GLN A 73 -5.86 -3.98 -1.63
CA GLN A 73 -5.12 -5.14 -1.09
C GLN A 73 -4.08 -4.71 -0.05
N THR A 74 -3.31 -3.67 -0.38
CA THR A 74 -2.27 -3.13 0.51
C THR A 74 -2.90 -2.57 1.78
N SER A 75 -4.00 -1.81 1.67
CA SER A 75 -4.72 -1.28 2.83
C SER A 75 -5.24 -2.39 3.75
N TYR A 76 -5.80 -3.46 3.18
CA TYR A 76 -6.26 -4.63 3.94
C TYR A 76 -5.13 -5.33 4.70
N LEU A 77 -3.99 -5.58 4.04
CA LEU A 77 -2.82 -6.20 4.66
C LEU A 77 -2.23 -5.31 5.76
N LEU A 78 -2.21 -3.99 5.57
CA LEU A 78 -1.74 -3.05 6.57
C LEU A 78 -2.67 -2.97 7.78
N GLN A 79 -3.99 -3.11 7.60
CA GLN A 79 -4.91 -3.25 8.71
C GLN A 79 -4.66 -4.53 9.51
N ALA A 80 -4.38 -5.65 8.83
CA ALA A 80 -4.02 -6.90 9.51
C ALA A 80 -2.67 -6.78 10.25
N LEU A 81 -1.72 -6.04 9.69
CA LEU A 81 -0.42 -5.78 10.29
C LEU A 81 -0.55 -4.87 11.51
N GLU A 82 -1.38 -3.83 11.42
CA GLU A 82 -1.73 -2.93 12.52
C GLU A 82 -2.28 -3.73 13.71
N GLN A 83 -3.22 -4.63 13.47
CA GLN A 83 -3.77 -5.50 14.51
C GLN A 83 -2.71 -6.47 15.06
N SER A 84 -1.88 -7.06 14.20
CA SER A 84 -0.85 -8.02 14.65
C SER A 84 0.25 -7.34 15.49
N GLY A 85 0.57 -6.08 15.19
CA GLY A 85 1.46 -5.25 16.01
C GLY A 85 0.86 -4.96 17.39
N LEU A 86 -0.45 -4.66 17.44
CA LEU A 86 -1.18 -4.47 18.70
C LEU A 86 -1.20 -5.75 19.56
N ASP A 87 -1.43 -6.90 18.92
CA ASP A 87 -1.43 -8.22 19.57
C ASP A 87 0.00 -8.69 19.94
N GLN A 88 1.03 -7.96 19.50
CA GLN A 88 2.45 -8.31 19.59
C GLN A 88 2.80 -9.70 19.01
N ASP A 89 2.02 -10.16 18.02
CA ASP A 89 2.25 -11.44 17.34
C ASP A 89 3.39 -11.30 16.32
N LYS A 90 4.61 -11.56 16.79
CA LYS A 90 5.83 -11.44 15.99
C LYS A 90 5.81 -12.36 14.76
N ALA A 91 5.32 -13.59 14.86
CA ALA A 91 5.30 -14.52 13.73
C ALA A 91 4.36 -14.02 12.62
N LYS A 92 3.18 -13.55 13.00
CA LYS A 92 2.19 -12.99 12.07
C LYS A 92 2.64 -11.66 11.49
N CYS A 93 3.29 -10.81 12.28
CA CYS A 93 3.90 -9.57 11.77
C CYS A 93 4.90 -9.87 10.66
N LYS A 94 5.75 -10.90 10.82
CA LYS A 94 6.72 -11.30 9.78
C LYS A 94 6.03 -11.71 8.48
N ASP A 95 5.01 -12.56 8.55
CA ASP A 95 4.22 -12.98 7.38
C ASP A 95 3.60 -11.77 6.67
N LEU A 96 2.95 -10.89 7.44
CA LEU A 96 2.26 -9.73 6.91
C LEU A 96 3.23 -8.69 6.32
N ILE A 97 4.41 -8.49 6.89
CA ILE A 97 5.44 -7.61 6.32
C ILE A 97 5.86 -8.08 4.93
N LEU A 98 6.04 -9.39 4.75
CA LEU A 98 6.39 -9.97 3.44
C LEU A 98 5.25 -9.77 2.43
N ARG A 99 4.01 -10.02 2.85
CA ARG A 99 2.83 -9.83 1.99
C ARG A 99 2.58 -8.37 1.63
N VAL A 100 2.77 -7.44 2.57
CA VAL A 100 2.71 -6.00 2.32
C VAL A 100 3.78 -5.60 1.29
N LYS A 101 5.00 -6.10 1.42
CA LYS A 101 6.07 -5.85 0.44
C LYS A 101 5.66 -6.32 -0.96
N GLU A 102 5.14 -7.53 -1.08
CA GLU A 102 4.68 -8.08 -2.37
C GLU A 102 3.51 -7.27 -2.95
N ALA A 103 2.54 -6.86 -2.12
CA ALA A 103 1.43 -6.01 -2.54
C ALA A 103 1.93 -4.65 -3.05
N LEU A 104 2.87 -4.02 -2.36
CA LEU A 104 3.50 -2.77 -2.80
C LEU A 104 4.26 -2.93 -4.12
N GLN A 105 4.92 -4.07 -4.34
CA GLN A 105 5.56 -4.37 -5.64
C GLN A 105 4.53 -4.50 -6.76
N ARG A 106 3.38 -5.12 -6.51
CA ARG A 106 2.27 -5.18 -7.48
C ARG A 106 1.72 -3.79 -7.79
N VAL A 107 1.47 -2.96 -6.78
CA VAL A 107 1.01 -1.58 -6.96
C VAL A 107 2.02 -0.76 -7.76
N HIS A 108 3.31 -0.85 -7.42
CA HIS A 108 4.37 -0.23 -8.19
C HIS A 108 4.37 -0.69 -9.65
N GLY A 109 4.20 -1.99 -9.89
CA GLY A 109 4.09 -2.56 -11.23
C GLY A 109 2.94 -1.96 -12.03
N VAL A 110 1.74 -1.87 -11.44
CA VAL A 110 0.56 -1.26 -12.08
C VAL A 110 0.82 0.21 -12.40
N ILE A 111 1.31 0.98 -11.43
CA ILE A 111 1.61 2.41 -11.59
C ILE A 111 2.66 2.60 -12.68
N VAL A 112 3.79 1.89 -12.66
CA VAL A 112 4.87 2.12 -13.63
C VAL A 112 4.57 1.58 -15.03
N ASN A 113 3.91 0.42 -15.14
CA ASN A 113 3.63 -0.23 -16.43
C ASN A 113 2.44 0.38 -17.20
N ASP A 114 1.65 1.24 -16.56
CA ASP A 114 0.55 1.98 -17.22
C ASP A 114 1.02 2.89 -18.37
N LYS A 115 2.34 3.07 -18.56
CA LYS A 115 2.94 3.71 -19.74
C LYS A 115 2.75 2.92 -21.06
N THR A 116 2.06 1.78 -21.10
CA THR A 116 2.04 0.89 -22.28
C THR A 116 0.72 0.79 -23.05
N ILE A 117 -0.31 1.61 -22.76
CA ILE A 117 -1.47 1.74 -23.68
C ILE A 117 -1.58 3.18 -24.21
N SER A 118 -0.65 3.49 -25.10
CA SER A 118 -0.84 4.41 -26.22
C SER A 118 0.13 3.98 -27.31
N PRO A 119 -0.28 3.04 -28.17
CA PRO A 119 -0.17 3.32 -29.60
C PRO A 119 -1.39 2.80 -30.37
N SER A 120 -2.19 3.71 -30.93
CA SER A 120 -2.65 3.68 -32.32
C SER A 120 -3.72 4.75 -32.52
N MET A 121 -3.29 5.91 -33.02
CA MET A 121 -4.09 6.63 -33.99
C MET A 121 -4.08 5.80 -35.29
N PRO A 122 -5.25 5.55 -35.91
CA PRO A 122 -5.42 5.75 -37.33
C PRO A 122 -5.70 7.23 -37.64
#